data_AF-A0A2V5U8M0-F1
#
_entry.id   AF-A0A2V5U8M0-F1
#
_cell.length_a   1.000
_cell.length_b   1.000
_cell.length_c   1.000
_cell.angle_alpha   90.00
_cell.angle_beta   90.00
_cell.angle_gamma   90.00
#
_symmetry.space_group_name_H-M   'P 1'
#
loop_
_entity.id
_entity.type
_entity.pdbx_description
1 polymer ?
#
loop_
_entity_poly.entity_id
_entity_poly.type
_entity_poly.pdbx_seq_one_letter_code
_entity_poly.pdbx_strand_id
1 'polypeptide(L)'
;MKIRRSLFYPIVLSLAVAILASVVGLSGNKPSREDRSTAVKGLQDDRLEETKKYEYAATNAQTAIMPSRTTSTSTSSTTTTTATPALISIKGIVSGSPESVSFSGQAELNARVVTDPDFGNPPRVVLSINLSDVTGVGQRTKTTYVTSDKQTLTRPLAATDTVQMTFPFYPSDGSAISSRTGMASFNLSFDENSLTLTGVTGAIGSP
;
A
#
# COMPACT_ATOMS: atom_id res chain seq x y z
N MET A 1 52.33 19.11 43.56
CA MET A 1 51.45 17.99 43.14
C MET A 1 51.33 18.09 41.62
N LYS A 2 51.98 17.28 40.75
CA LYS A 2 51.89 15.80 40.57
C LYS A 2 50.42 15.35 40.56
N ILE A 3 49.84 14.65 39.58
CA ILE A 3 50.30 13.86 38.40
C ILE A 3 49.08 13.80 37.42
N ARG A 4 49.11 13.73 36.07
CA ARG A 4 50.08 13.70 34.94
C ARG A 4 49.39 14.29 33.68
N ARG A 5 50.05 14.32 32.51
CA ARG A 5 49.39 14.20 31.17
C ARG A 5 50.07 13.06 30.39
N SER A 6 49.32 12.31 29.57
CA SER A 6 49.81 11.24 28.69
C SER A 6 49.23 11.51 27.28
N LEU A 7 50.03 11.85 26.28
CA LEU A 7 50.85 10.97 25.41
C LEU A 7 50.04 10.00 24.53
N PHE A 8 49.90 10.43 23.28
CA PHE A 8 49.92 9.69 22.00
C PHE A 8 49.79 8.17 21.98
N TYR A 9 48.89 7.68 21.11
CA TYR A 9 49.17 6.63 20.11
C TYR A 9 48.18 6.72 18.93
N PRO A 10 48.66 6.92 17.68
CA PRO A 10 47.87 6.73 16.47
C PRO A 10 48.60 5.80 15.46
N ILE A 11 48.26 4.51 15.43
CA ILE A 11 48.90 3.54 14.51
C ILE A 11 47.84 2.62 13.85
N VAL A 12 47.58 2.91 12.56
CA VAL A 12 47.56 2.00 11.39
C VAL A 12 46.81 0.66 11.49
N LEU A 13 45.83 0.42 10.59
CA LEU A 13 45.97 -0.51 9.44
C LEU A 13 44.85 -0.29 8.39
N SER A 14 45.06 -0.78 7.15
CA SER A 14 44.14 -0.67 6.00
C SER A 14 43.88 -2.05 5.36
N LEU A 15 43.13 -2.07 4.24
CA LEU A 15 42.78 -3.23 3.40
C LEU A 15 41.69 -4.17 3.99
N ALA A 16 40.86 -4.86 3.20
CA ALA A 16 40.70 -4.87 1.73
C ALA A 16 39.24 -5.02 1.30
N VAL A 17 38.92 -4.67 0.05
CA VAL A 17 37.62 -4.94 -0.59
C VAL A 17 37.64 -6.33 -1.25
N ALA A 18 36.55 -7.09 -1.12
CA ALA A 18 36.30 -8.29 -1.91
C ALA A 18 34.87 -8.25 -2.48
N ILE A 19 34.75 -8.00 -3.78
CA ILE A 19 33.49 -8.15 -4.53
C ILE A 19 33.56 -9.50 -5.23
N LEU A 20 32.64 -10.40 -4.92
CA LEU A 20 32.42 -11.63 -5.69
C LEU A 20 31.13 -11.51 -6.50
N ALA A 21 31.26 -11.27 -7.79
CA ALA A 21 30.16 -11.34 -8.74
C ALA A 21 30.16 -12.73 -9.40
N SER A 22 29.03 -13.45 -9.30
CA SER A 22 28.82 -14.74 -9.96
C SER A 22 27.67 -14.64 -10.94
N VAL A 23 28.00 -14.50 -12.24
CA VAL A 23 27.04 -14.56 -13.36
C VAL A 23 27.17 -15.91 -14.07
N VAL A 24 26.15 -16.76 -13.92
CA VAL A 24 25.66 -17.85 -14.80
C VAL A 24 24.24 -18.19 -14.28
N GLY A 25 23.19 -18.50 -15.06
CA GLY A 25 23.05 -18.53 -16.52
C GLY A 25 22.18 -19.71 -17.01
N LEU A 26 21.36 -19.46 -18.05
CA LEU A 26 20.56 -20.41 -18.86
C LEU A 26 19.21 -20.97 -18.31
N SER A 27 18.35 -21.34 -19.27
CA SER A 27 17.08 -22.10 -19.23
C SER A 27 15.92 -21.56 -18.37
N GLY A 28 14.72 -21.28 -18.89
CA GLY A 28 14.23 -21.33 -20.27
C GLY A 28 13.42 -22.59 -20.62
N ASN A 29 12.10 -22.55 -20.45
CA ASN A 29 11.14 -23.41 -21.17
C ASN A 29 9.77 -22.71 -21.30
N LYS A 30 9.00 -23.04 -22.34
CA LYS A 30 7.68 -22.46 -22.66
C LYS A 30 6.84 -23.42 -23.52
N PRO A 31 5.84 -24.11 -22.97
CA PRO A 31 4.72 -24.65 -23.75
C PRO A 31 3.75 -23.49 -24.02
N SER A 32 3.38 -23.11 -25.24
CA SER A 32 2.90 -23.87 -26.41
C SER A 32 1.49 -24.46 -26.21
N ARG A 33 0.61 -23.97 -27.08
CA ARG A 33 -0.82 -24.25 -27.24
C ARG A 33 -0.97 -25.50 -28.08
N GLU A 34 -1.66 -26.53 -27.58
CA GLU A 34 -2.18 -27.59 -28.44
C GLU A 34 -3.61 -27.27 -28.90
N ASP A 35 -3.87 -27.54 -30.17
CA ASP A 35 -5.19 -27.58 -30.80
C ASP A 35 -5.51 -29.03 -31.11
N ARG A 36 -6.70 -29.51 -30.74
CA ARG A 36 -7.18 -30.87 -31.00
C ARG A 36 -8.67 -30.89 -31.39
N SER A 37 -8.97 -30.30 -32.53
CA SER A 37 -10.15 -30.68 -33.31
C SER A 37 -10.00 -32.09 -33.88
N THR A 38 -10.95 -32.98 -33.57
CA THR A 38 -11.19 -34.23 -34.32
C THR A 38 -12.68 -34.55 -34.28
N ALA A 39 -13.33 -34.58 -35.45
CA ALA A 39 -14.74 -34.89 -35.59
C ALA A 39 -14.96 -36.35 -36.01
N VAL A 40 -15.96 -37.01 -35.44
CA VAL A 40 -16.51 -38.29 -35.94
C VAL A 40 -18.04 -38.19 -36.01
N LYS A 41 -18.61 -38.84 -37.03
CA LYS A 41 -19.97 -38.69 -37.55
C LYS A 41 -20.73 -40.00 -37.36
N GLY A 42 -21.97 -39.98 -36.85
CA GLY A 42 -22.79 -41.20 -36.81
C GLY A 42 -24.16 -41.09 -36.14
N LEU A 43 -25.21 -41.17 -36.96
CA LEU A 43 -26.58 -41.69 -36.72
C LEU A 43 -27.33 -41.28 -35.43
N GLN A 44 -28.42 -40.52 -35.62
CA GLN A 44 -29.67 -40.79 -34.91
C GLN A 44 -30.38 -42.02 -35.53
N ASP A 45 -31.28 -42.62 -34.73
CA ASP A 45 -32.64 -43.09 -35.08
C ASP A 45 -32.96 -44.48 -34.51
N ASP A 46 -33.96 -44.55 -33.61
CA ASP A 46 -35.02 -45.58 -33.68
C ASP A 46 -36.25 -45.21 -32.80
N ARG A 47 -37.25 -44.54 -33.40
CA ARG A 47 -38.65 -45.03 -33.55
C ARG A 47 -39.75 -43.96 -33.57
N LEU A 48 -40.39 -43.85 -34.74
CA LEU A 48 -41.84 -43.96 -35.04
C LEU A 48 -42.87 -43.21 -34.15
N GLU A 49 -43.90 -42.52 -34.67
CA GLU A 49 -44.65 -42.77 -35.92
C GLU A 49 -45.02 -41.51 -36.75
N GLU A 50 -45.48 -41.75 -37.98
CA GLU A 50 -46.02 -40.78 -38.94
C GLU A 50 -47.44 -40.26 -38.55
N THR A 51 -47.93 -39.07 -38.96
CA THR A 51 -48.53 -38.90 -40.30
C THR A 51 -48.87 -37.43 -40.67
N LYS A 52 -48.27 -36.96 -41.77
CA LYS A 52 -48.82 -36.13 -42.86
C LYS A 52 -49.97 -35.10 -42.64
N LYS A 53 -49.60 -33.82 -42.84
CA LYS A 53 -50.10 -32.90 -43.91
C LYS A 53 -51.53 -32.31 -43.80
N TYR A 54 -51.63 -30.97 -43.77
CA TYR A 54 -52.24 -30.07 -44.79
C TYR A 54 -51.92 -28.59 -44.47
N GLU A 55 -52.09 -27.67 -45.42
CA GLU A 55 -51.68 -26.25 -45.33
C GLU A 55 -52.86 -25.29 -45.64
N TYR A 56 -52.70 -24.01 -45.28
CA TYR A 56 -53.63 -22.88 -45.42
C TYR A 56 -54.85 -22.92 -44.45
N ALA A 57 -55.38 -21.80 -43.95
CA ALA A 57 -55.10 -20.38 -44.25
C ALA A 57 -55.01 -19.51 -42.95
N ALA A 58 -54.62 -18.24 -43.09
CA ALA A 58 -54.35 -17.34 -41.97
C ALA A 58 -55.60 -16.68 -41.35
N THR A 59 -55.48 -16.25 -40.10
CA THR A 59 -56.29 -15.18 -39.47
C THR A 59 -55.48 -14.55 -38.34
N ASN A 60 -55.56 -13.22 -38.20
CA ASN A 60 -54.70 -12.44 -37.31
C ASN A 60 -55.24 -12.34 -35.88
N ALA A 61 -54.38 -12.51 -34.88
CA ALA A 61 -54.58 -12.02 -33.52
C ALA A 61 -53.23 -11.67 -32.88
N GLN A 62 -53.02 -10.40 -32.51
CA GLN A 62 -51.80 -9.96 -31.84
C GLN A 62 -51.82 -10.36 -30.35
N THR A 63 -50.84 -11.16 -29.91
CA THR A 63 -50.42 -11.19 -28.51
C THR A 63 -48.91 -10.99 -28.45
N ALA A 64 -48.49 -9.72 -28.39
CA ALA A 64 -47.08 -9.36 -28.32
C ALA A 64 -46.53 -9.60 -26.89
N ILE A 65 -46.14 -10.84 -26.60
CA ILE A 65 -45.31 -11.14 -25.42
C ILE A 65 -43.91 -10.61 -25.69
N MET A 66 -43.69 -9.31 -25.47
CA MET A 66 -42.37 -8.73 -25.57
C MET A 66 -41.48 -9.35 -24.49
N PRO A 67 -40.35 -10.01 -24.82
CA PRO A 67 -39.31 -10.22 -23.83
C PRO A 67 -38.84 -8.83 -23.38
N SER A 68 -39.01 -8.51 -22.10
CA SER A 68 -38.54 -7.26 -21.53
C SER A 68 -37.02 -7.19 -21.68
N ARG A 69 -36.56 -6.41 -22.66
CA ARG A 69 -35.14 -6.13 -22.88
C ARG A 69 -34.64 -5.32 -21.70
N THR A 70 -34.20 -5.99 -20.64
CA THR A 70 -33.50 -5.37 -19.51
C THR A 70 -32.26 -4.68 -20.06
N THR A 71 -32.37 -3.37 -20.27
CA THR A 71 -31.21 -2.52 -20.54
C THR A 71 -30.42 -2.46 -19.25
N SER A 72 -29.32 -3.20 -19.19
CA SER A 72 -28.33 -3.12 -18.11
C SER A 72 -27.69 -1.73 -18.13
N THR A 73 -28.36 -0.76 -17.53
CA THR A 73 -27.82 0.58 -17.31
C THR A 73 -26.60 0.43 -16.43
N SER A 74 -25.42 0.62 -17.00
CA SER A 74 -24.16 0.71 -16.25
C SER A 74 -24.15 2.06 -15.52
N THR A 75 -24.80 2.14 -14.37
CA THR A 75 -24.71 3.28 -13.46
C THR A 75 -23.24 3.46 -13.09
N SER A 76 -22.62 4.53 -13.57
CA SER A 76 -21.26 4.89 -13.19
C SER A 76 -21.30 5.34 -11.73
N SER A 77 -20.60 4.62 -10.84
CA SER A 77 -20.51 4.99 -9.43
C SER A 77 -19.84 6.35 -9.27
N THR A 78 -20.58 7.30 -8.72
CA THR A 78 -20.13 8.65 -8.41
C THR A 78 -19.30 8.59 -7.13
N THR A 79 -17.98 8.78 -7.21
CA THR A 79 -17.12 8.84 -6.02
C THR A 79 -16.42 10.20 -5.92
N THR A 80 -16.59 10.88 -4.78
CA THR A 80 -15.88 12.14 -4.50
C THR A 80 -14.58 11.81 -3.78
N THR A 81 -13.47 12.44 -4.18
CA THR A 81 -12.19 12.32 -3.49
C THR A 81 -11.65 13.70 -3.12
N THR A 82 -11.60 14.01 -1.83
CA THR A 82 -10.97 15.22 -1.29
C THR A 82 -9.57 14.87 -0.77
N ALA A 83 -8.54 15.54 -1.28
CA ALA A 83 -7.15 15.28 -0.92
C ALA A 83 -6.54 16.47 -0.14
N THR A 84 -6.05 16.22 1.07
CA THR A 84 -5.41 17.23 1.92
C THR A 84 -3.97 16.81 2.27
N PRO A 85 -2.94 17.49 1.73
CA PRO A 85 -1.55 17.29 2.13
C PRO A 85 -1.21 18.10 3.39
N ALA A 86 -0.30 17.58 4.22
CA ALA A 86 0.26 18.24 5.38
C ALA A 86 1.74 17.89 5.57
N LEU A 87 2.53 18.86 6.03
CA LEU A 87 3.92 18.66 6.49
C LEU A 87 3.95 18.79 8.01
N ILE A 88 4.44 17.76 8.69
CA ILE A 88 4.31 17.60 10.14
C ILE A 88 5.71 17.60 10.75
N SER A 89 6.06 18.65 11.49
CA SER A 89 7.29 18.70 12.28
C SER A 89 7.21 17.71 13.45
N ILE A 90 7.83 16.54 13.31
CA ILE A 90 7.84 15.50 14.35
C ILE A 90 9.19 15.40 15.06
N LYS A 91 9.15 14.99 16.32
CA LYS A 91 10.33 14.78 17.17
C LYS A 91 10.07 13.71 18.23
N GLY A 92 11.12 13.15 18.80
CA GLY A 92 11.02 12.19 19.89
C GLY A 92 12.32 11.48 20.22
N ILE A 93 12.23 10.43 21.04
CA ILE A 93 13.37 9.59 21.43
C ILE A 93 12.97 8.12 21.34
N VAL A 94 13.71 7.33 20.57
CA VAL A 94 13.64 5.87 20.61
C VAL A 94 14.74 5.37 21.55
N SER A 95 14.36 4.65 22.60
CA SER A 95 15.28 4.08 23.58
C SER A 95 15.65 2.62 23.26
N GLY A 96 16.61 2.06 23.99
CA GLY A 96 17.03 0.66 23.88
C GLY A 96 18.52 0.47 23.57
N SER A 97 18.92 -0.77 23.34
CA SER A 97 20.31 -1.13 22.99
C SER A 97 20.60 -0.81 21.51
N PRO A 98 21.81 -0.33 21.14
CA PRO A 98 22.96 -0.02 22.01
C PRO A 98 22.91 1.39 22.64
N GLU A 99 21.96 2.23 22.26
CA GLU A 99 21.74 3.58 22.82
C GLU A 99 20.35 4.14 22.49
N SER A 100 19.92 5.17 23.22
CA SER A 100 18.79 6.01 22.82
C SER A 100 19.17 6.93 21.66
N VAL A 101 18.24 7.10 20.71
CA VAL A 101 18.39 7.93 19.51
C VAL A 101 17.33 9.04 19.55
N SER A 102 17.76 10.30 19.49
CA SER A 102 16.85 11.45 19.41
C SER A 102 16.50 11.71 17.95
N PHE A 103 15.22 11.71 17.61
CA PHE A 103 14.73 11.94 16.26
C PHE A 103 14.09 13.32 16.08
N SER A 104 14.24 13.89 14.88
CA SER A 104 13.57 15.10 14.43
C SER A 104 13.50 15.15 12.90
N GLY A 105 12.43 15.72 12.36
CA GLY A 105 12.32 15.98 10.92
C GLY A 105 10.91 16.41 10.53
N GLN A 106 10.63 16.35 9.23
CA GLN A 106 9.27 16.46 8.72
C GLN A 106 8.76 15.09 8.29
N ALA A 107 7.51 14.79 8.64
CA ALA A 107 6.76 13.72 8.01
C ALA A 107 5.77 14.34 7.02
N GLU A 108 5.73 13.82 5.80
CA GLU A 108 4.67 14.16 4.84
C GLU A 108 3.46 13.27 5.11
N LEU A 109 2.27 13.86 5.13
CA LEU A 109 1.00 13.13 5.20
C LEU A 109 0.09 13.61 4.07
N ASN A 110 -0.58 12.67 3.40
CA ASN A 110 -1.60 12.95 2.41
C ASN A 110 -2.86 12.18 2.80
N ALA A 111 -3.91 12.90 3.21
CA ALA A 111 -5.20 12.33 3.55
C ALA A 111 -6.15 12.46 2.36
N ARG A 112 -6.64 11.33 1.83
CA ARG A 112 -7.62 11.28 0.75
C ARG A 112 -8.93 10.73 1.28
N VAL A 113 -9.89 11.60 1.58
CA VAL A 113 -11.25 11.21 1.95
C VAL A 113 -11.99 10.82 0.69
N VAL A 114 -12.54 9.60 0.66
CA VAL A 114 -13.31 9.01 -0.45
C VAL A 114 -14.73 8.74 0.02
N THR A 115 -15.72 9.18 -0.76
CA THR A 115 -17.14 8.90 -0.54
C THR A 115 -17.75 8.13 -1.69
N ASP A 116 -18.84 7.43 -1.38
CA ASP A 116 -19.65 6.64 -2.31
C ASP A 116 -21.14 6.89 -1.99
N PRO A 117 -21.71 8.00 -2.48
CA PRO A 117 -23.13 8.33 -2.34
C PRO A 117 -24.08 7.29 -2.96
N ASP A 118 -23.68 6.58 -4.01
CA ASP A 118 -24.59 5.73 -4.79
C ASP A 118 -24.92 4.41 -4.08
N PHE A 119 -23.98 3.86 -3.30
CA PHE A 119 -24.22 2.69 -2.44
C PHE A 119 -24.34 3.03 -0.95
N GLY A 120 -24.26 4.32 -0.58
CA GLY A 120 -24.42 4.78 0.80
C GLY A 120 -23.33 4.31 1.76
N ASN A 121 -22.16 3.94 1.24
CA ASN A 121 -21.05 3.43 2.05
C ASN A 121 -20.47 4.54 2.94
N PRO A 122 -20.19 4.28 4.25
CA PRO A 122 -19.55 5.25 5.12
C PRO A 122 -18.22 5.77 4.52
N PRO A 123 -17.95 7.09 4.54
CA PRO A 123 -16.71 7.66 4.03
C PRO A 123 -15.45 7.01 4.62
N ARG A 124 -14.40 6.91 3.81
CA ARG A 124 -13.11 6.33 4.19
C ARG A 124 -11.98 7.29 3.90
N VAL A 125 -10.91 7.23 4.69
CA VAL A 125 -9.69 7.99 4.46
C VAL A 125 -8.58 7.05 4.03
N VAL A 126 -8.01 7.27 2.85
CA VAL A 126 -6.73 6.70 2.45
C VAL A 126 -5.65 7.68 2.90
N LEU A 127 -4.87 7.28 3.91
CA LEU A 127 -3.74 8.03 4.45
C LEU A 127 -2.45 7.48 3.85
N SER A 128 -1.65 8.33 3.22
CA SER A 128 -0.25 8.01 2.91
C SER A 128 0.67 8.85 3.79
N ILE A 129 1.64 8.20 4.45
CA ILE A 129 2.59 8.81 5.38
C ILE A 129 4.00 8.50 4.90
N ASN A 130 4.87 9.51 4.83
CA ASN A 130 6.28 9.40 4.46
C ASN A 130 7.17 9.93 5.60
N LEU A 131 8.13 9.12 6.05
CA LEU A 131 9.09 9.46 7.11
C LEU A 131 10.52 9.71 6.58
N SER A 132 10.74 9.79 5.27
CA SER A 132 12.09 9.86 4.68
C SER A 132 12.92 11.07 5.13
N ASP A 133 12.27 12.18 5.48
CA ASP A 133 12.91 13.42 5.96
C ASP A 133 13.03 13.47 7.49
N VAL A 134 12.87 12.31 8.16
CA VAL A 134 13.04 12.12 9.60
C VAL A 134 14.40 11.50 9.87
N THR A 135 15.25 12.24 10.60
CA THR A 135 16.61 11.80 10.95
C THR A 135 16.77 11.67 12.46
N GLY A 136 17.66 10.79 12.88
CA GLY A 136 17.99 10.53 14.27
C GLY A 136 19.47 10.75 14.57
N VAL A 137 19.80 11.07 15.83
CA VAL A 137 21.17 11.14 16.32
C VAL A 137 21.31 10.30 17.58
N GLY A 138 22.24 9.35 17.57
CA GLY A 138 22.58 8.53 18.73
C GLY A 138 23.09 9.40 19.87
N GLN A 139 22.46 9.32 21.05
CA GLN A 139 22.78 10.23 22.16
C GLN A 139 24.20 10.02 22.70
N ARG A 140 24.76 8.81 22.58
CA ARG A 140 26.09 8.42 23.09
C ARG A 140 27.15 8.42 21.99
N THR A 141 26.86 7.87 20.82
CA THR A 141 27.82 7.77 19.69
C THR A 141 27.90 9.04 18.83
N LYS A 142 26.80 9.80 18.77
CA LYS A 142 26.53 10.83 17.75
C LYS A 142 26.42 10.30 16.32
N THR A 143 26.29 8.99 16.13
CA THR A 143 25.96 8.37 14.83
C THR A 143 24.61 8.91 14.33
N THR A 144 24.56 9.31 13.06
CA THR A 144 23.32 9.66 12.38
C THR A 144 22.55 8.39 12.01
N TYR A 145 21.27 8.38 12.31
CA TYR A 145 20.32 7.34 11.93
C TYR A 145 19.31 7.89 10.92
N VAL A 146 18.90 7.06 9.99
CA VAL A 146 17.91 7.40 8.95
C VAL A 146 16.79 6.37 8.93
N THR A 147 15.64 6.80 8.43
CA THR A 147 14.57 5.92 7.95
C THR A 147 14.19 6.34 6.53
N SER A 148 13.64 5.42 5.74
CA SER A 148 13.10 5.68 4.41
C SER A 148 11.65 5.18 4.30
N ASP A 149 10.98 5.04 5.45
CA ASP A 149 9.72 4.32 5.57
C ASP A 149 8.53 5.12 5.03
N LYS A 150 7.62 4.41 4.35
CA LYS A 150 6.42 4.97 3.70
C LYS A 150 5.27 3.98 3.83
N GLN A 151 4.23 4.37 4.55
CA GLN A 151 3.07 3.53 4.80
C GLN A 151 1.82 4.14 4.17
N THR A 152 0.92 3.29 3.66
CA THR A 152 -0.43 3.70 3.27
C THR A 152 -1.47 2.87 4.02
N LEU A 153 -2.49 3.53 4.54
CA LEU A 153 -3.54 2.96 5.39
C LEU A 153 -4.92 3.38 4.87
N THR A 154 -5.90 2.49 5.00
CA THR A 154 -7.32 2.83 4.80
C THR A 154 -8.03 2.81 6.16
N ARG A 155 -8.59 3.95 6.55
CA ARG A 155 -9.33 4.17 7.80
C ARG A 155 -10.81 4.47 7.49
N PRO A 156 -11.75 4.27 8.42
CA PRO A 156 -13.01 5.02 8.41
C PRO A 156 -12.72 6.53 8.48
N LEU A 157 -13.61 7.37 7.96
CA LEU A 157 -13.63 8.78 8.36
C LEU A 157 -14.16 8.88 9.81
N ALA A 158 -13.53 9.73 10.59
CA ALA A 158 -13.98 10.15 11.92
C ALA A 158 -13.42 11.56 12.19
N ALA A 159 -14.16 12.41 12.91
CA ALA A 159 -13.73 13.76 13.29
C ALA A 159 -12.36 13.80 14.00
N THR A 160 -11.99 12.73 14.72
CA THR A 160 -10.64 12.54 15.29
C THR A 160 -10.17 11.09 15.10
N ASP A 161 -8.90 10.90 14.75
CA ASP A 161 -8.26 9.57 14.67
C ASP A 161 -6.83 9.60 15.22
N THR A 162 -6.36 8.49 15.80
CA THR A 162 -4.97 8.30 16.22
C THR A 162 -4.38 7.12 15.45
N VAL A 163 -3.35 7.42 14.65
CA VAL A 163 -2.62 6.44 13.85
C VAL A 163 -1.26 6.20 14.46
N GLN A 164 -0.92 4.93 14.71
CA GLN A 164 0.41 4.51 15.14
C GLN A 164 1.04 3.62 14.07
N MET A 165 2.32 3.80 13.81
CA MET A 165 3.10 2.95 12.90
C MET A 165 4.51 2.71 13.44
N THR A 166 4.94 1.45 13.39
CA THR A 166 6.33 1.08 13.63
C THR A 166 7.16 1.34 12.38
N PHE A 167 8.28 2.05 12.49
CA PHE A 167 9.19 2.33 11.38
C PHE A 167 10.59 1.76 11.65
N PRO A 168 11.26 1.16 10.64
CA PRO A 168 12.65 0.75 10.76
C PRO A 168 13.58 1.96 10.64
N PHE A 169 14.67 1.97 11.42
CA PHE A 169 15.75 2.95 11.29
C PHE A 169 17.12 2.29 11.49
N TYR A 170 18.14 2.78 10.80
CA TYR A 170 19.50 2.23 10.80
C TYR A 170 20.55 3.36 10.67
N PRO A 171 21.83 3.12 11.03
CA PRO A 171 22.90 4.11 10.85
C PRO A 171 23.03 4.53 9.37
N SER A 172 23.22 5.82 9.09
CA SER A 172 23.32 6.34 7.71
C SER A 172 24.54 5.82 6.94
N ASP A 173 25.56 5.39 7.66
CA ASP A 173 26.79 4.74 7.19
C ASP A 173 26.73 3.20 7.29
N GLY A 174 25.63 2.65 7.80
CA GLY A 174 25.41 1.23 8.04
C GLY A 174 24.54 0.55 6.99
N SER A 175 24.20 -0.72 7.26
CA SER A 175 23.26 -1.51 6.47
C SER A 175 21.92 -1.61 7.17
N ALA A 176 20.82 -1.69 6.42
CA ALA A 176 19.49 -1.96 6.96
C ALA A 176 19.40 -3.28 7.76
N ILE A 177 20.37 -4.19 7.63
CA ILE A 177 20.47 -5.42 8.43
C ILE A 177 20.63 -5.13 9.94
N SER A 178 21.18 -3.96 10.32
CA SER A 178 21.24 -3.52 11.73
C SER A 178 20.08 -2.61 12.15
N SER A 179 18.95 -2.66 11.44
CA SER A 179 17.77 -1.85 11.73
C SER A 179 17.20 -2.10 13.13
N ARG A 180 16.79 -1.02 13.79
CA ARG A 180 15.95 -1.02 14.98
C ARG A 180 14.58 -0.45 14.63
N THR A 181 13.59 -0.69 15.48
CA THR A 181 12.22 -0.21 15.29
C THR A 181 11.93 0.98 16.20
N GLY A 182 11.42 2.08 15.63
CA GLY A 182 10.80 3.18 16.36
C GLY A 182 9.29 3.15 16.20
N MET A 183 8.56 3.90 17.04
CA MET A 183 7.12 4.10 16.90
C MET A 183 6.85 5.56 16.54
N ALA A 184 6.16 5.81 15.43
CA ALA A 184 5.59 7.12 15.10
C ALA A 184 4.09 7.11 15.45
N SER A 185 3.62 8.16 16.12
CA SER A 185 2.21 8.36 16.47
C SER A 185 1.73 9.69 15.91
N PHE A 186 0.58 9.67 15.24
CA PHE A 186 -0.07 10.83 14.63
C PHE A 186 -1.49 10.96 15.17
N ASN A 187 -1.87 12.17 15.60
CA ASN A 187 -3.25 12.50 15.91
C ASN A 187 -3.79 13.39 14.79
N LEU A 188 -4.93 12.99 14.23
CA LEU A 188 -5.59 13.58 13.08
C LEU A 188 -6.92 14.20 13.52
N SER A 189 -7.29 15.30 12.88
CA SER A 189 -8.59 15.94 13.03
C SER A 189 -9.16 16.23 11.65
N PHE A 190 -10.43 15.89 11.44
CA PHE A 190 -11.15 16.06 10.19
C PHE A 190 -12.39 16.91 10.40
N ASP A 191 -12.76 17.70 9.40
CA ASP A 191 -14.13 18.19 9.27
C ASP A 191 -14.90 17.24 8.33
N GLU A 192 -15.88 16.55 8.91
CA GLU A 192 -16.70 15.55 8.23
C GLU A 192 -17.68 16.19 7.22
N ASN A 193 -17.89 17.51 7.29
CA ASN A 193 -18.75 18.26 6.37
C ASN A 193 -18.00 18.65 5.08
N SER A 194 -16.80 19.22 5.20
CA SER A 194 -15.93 19.55 4.05
C SER A 194 -15.09 18.38 3.53
N LEU A 195 -15.05 17.26 4.28
CA LEU A 195 -14.22 16.08 3.97
C LEU A 195 -12.72 16.39 3.92
N THR A 196 -12.25 17.34 4.74
CA THR A 196 -10.84 17.78 4.79
C THR A 196 -10.16 17.40 6.11
N LEU A 197 -8.83 17.20 6.06
CA LEU A 197 -8.00 17.16 7.26
C LEU A 197 -7.81 18.60 7.77
N THR A 198 -8.32 18.90 8.96
CA THR A 198 -8.28 20.24 9.57
C THR A 198 -7.14 20.41 10.57
N GLY A 199 -6.60 19.31 11.10
CA GLY A 199 -5.48 19.34 12.04
C GLY A 199 -4.68 18.04 12.04
N VAL A 200 -3.38 18.15 12.29
CA VAL A 200 -2.51 17.00 12.51
C VAL A 200 -1.35 17.35 13.45
N THR A 201 -1.01 16.43 14.34
CA THR A 201 0.20 16.45 15.16
C THR A 201 0.90 15.10 15.09
N GLY A 202 2.21 15.05 15.33
CA GLY A 202 2.96 13.80 15.34
C GLY A 202 4.14 13.78 16.31
N ALA A 203 4.46 12.60 16.83
CA ALA A 203 5.52 12.36 17.80
C ALA A 203 6.21 11.01 17.55
N ILE A 204 7.45 10.87 18.03
CA ILE A 204 8.22 9.62 17.97
C ILE A 204 8.45 9.09 19.39
N GLY A 205 8.30 7.78 19.56
CA GLY A 205 8.58 7.07 20.80
C GLY A 205 9.25 5.72 20.54
N SER A 206 9.47 4.98 21.62
CA SER A 206 9.81 3.56 21.52
C SER A 206 8.54 2.74 21.24
N PRO A 207 8.64 1.57 20.56
CA PRO A 207 7.55 0.61 20.50
C PRO A 207 7.13 0.08 21.87
#